data_AF-A0A8C5LD89-F1
#
_entry.id   AF-A0A8C5LD89-F1
#
_cell.length_a   1.000
_cell.length_b   1.000
_cell.length_c   1.000
_cell.angle_alpha   90.00
_cell.angle_beta   90.00
_cell.angle_gamma   90.00
#
_symmetry.space_group_name_H-M   'P 1'
#
loop_
_entity.id
_entity.type
_entity.pdbx_description
1 polymer ?
#
loop_
_entity_poly.entity_id
_entity_poly.type
_entity_poly.pdbx_seq_one_letter_code
_entity_poly.pdbx_strand_id
1 'polypeptide(L)'
;MPACFSWSDVLQYETNKIIRIQSTNYGTIKWVLHMIVFSYVSFALVSDKLYQRKEPVISSVHTKVKGIAEVSQEVTEGGLKKLVQSVFDTADYTFPLQGNSFFVMTNFLKTEGQEQGLCPEFPTPRTLCSSDRSCRKGWMDPQSKGIQTGKCITYKGNKKTCEVSAWCPIEEVEEAPRPALLSSAENFTVLIKNNIDFPGHNYTTRNILPGLNISCTFHKTQSPQCPIFRLGDIFRETGDSFSDVAIQGGIMGIEIYWDCNLDSWSHHCRPKYSFRRLDDKTMNDSLYPGYNFRYAKYYKENNVEKRTLIKVFGIRFDILVFGTGGKFDIIQLVVYIGSTLSYFGLATVFIDFLINTYSSTFCRSRIYPCCKCCEPCAVNEYYHRKKCESIVEPKPTLKYVSFVDEPHIWMVDQRLLGKSLQVVKGQEVPRPPMDFTDLPKLPLFLHNPPPIPGQPEEMQPLRGEVTPRPKGSPGWCQCGSCLPSQLPERRRCLEELCCRRKPGPCITTSELFRKLVLSRQALQLLLLYQEPLLALQTEATNHLLRHCAYRCYTTWRFGSRDIADFAILPSCCRWQIRREFPKTEGQYSGFKSPY
;
A
#
# COMPACT_ATOMS: atom_id res chain seq x y z
N MET A 1 39.85 -2.49 24.92
CA MET A 1 38.72 -3.10 24.21
C MET A 1 39.28 -3.81 22.98
N PRO A 2 39.83 -5.03 23.10
CA PRO A 2 40.28 -5.76 21.92
C PRO A 2 39.06 -6.30 21.17
N ALA A 3 39.18 -6.36 19.85
CA ALA A 3 38.12 -6.49 18.86
C ALA A 3 37.05 -7.54 19.21
N CYS A 4 35.80 -7.09 19.31
CA CYS A 4 34.59 -7.92 19.38
C CYS A 4 34.29 -8.64 18.04
N PHE A 5 35.25 -8.65 17.11
CA PHE A 5 35.13 -9.16 15.75
C PHE A 5 36.26 -10.17 15.51
N SER A 6 35.90 -11.45 15.43
CA SER A 6 36.80 -12.50 14.95
C SER A 6 36.57 -12.74 13.45
N TRP A 7 37.61 -13.11 12.72
CA TRP A 7 37.50 -13.55 11.32
C TRP A 7 36.57 -14.75 11.15
N SER A 8 36.42 -15.58 12.18
CA SER A 8 35.46 -16.67 12.21
C SER A 8 34.01 -16.18 12.14
N ASP A 9 33.72 -14.99 12.68
CA ASP A 9 32.35 -14.46 12.76
C ASP A 9 31.88 -13.93 11.40
N VAL A 10 32.81 -13.50 10.54
CA VAL A 10 32.54 -13.10 9.15
C VAL A 10 32.11 -14.27 8.28
N LEU A 11 32.55 -15.49 8.61
CA LEU A 11 32.22 -16.72 7.90
C LEU A 11 31.04 -17.48 8.53
N GLN A 12 30.37 -16.91 9.55
CA GLN A 12 29.17 -17.51 10.12
C GLN A 12 28.00 -17.37 9.14
N TYR A 13 27.35 -18.50 8.86
CA TYR A 13 26.14 -18.56 8.05
C TYR A 13 25.01 -19.15 8.89
N GLU A 14 23.98 -18.35 9.13
CA GLU A 14 22.79 -18.78 9.85
C GLU A 14 21.76 -19.37 8.90
N THR A 15 21.18 -20.49 9.31
CA THR A 15 20.06 -21.14 8.59
C THR A 15 18.87 -21.27 9.50
N ASN A 16 17.68 -21.02 8.93
CA ASN A 16 16.44 -21.24 9.64
C ASN A 16 16.23 -22.73 9.86
N LYS A 17 16.00 -23.13 11.12
CA LYS A 17 15.56 -24.50 11.44
C LYS A 17 14.13 -24.68 10.92
N ILE A 18 13.94 -25.69 10.07
CA ILE A 18 12.64 -25.98 9.46
C ILE A 18 12.12 -27.35 9.88
N ILE A 19 10.80 -27.50 9.86
CA ILE A 19 10.11 -28.77 10.10
C ILE A 19 9.39 -29.16 8.83
N ARG A 20 9.68 -30.36 8.32
CA ARG A 20 9.00 -30.89 7.14
C ARG A 20 7.74 -31.62 7.56
N ILE A 21 6.58 -31.05 7.21
CA ILE A 21 5.27 -31.68 7.44
C ILE A 21 4.89 -32.45 6.18
N GLN A 22 4.78 -33.78 6.29
CA GLN A 22 4.29 -34.63 5.21
C GLN A 22 2.76 -34.75 5.32
N SER A 23 2.04 -33.89 4.59
CA SER A 23 0.58 -33.89 4.51
C SER A 23 0.12 -33.53 3.11
N THR A 24 -0.76 -34.35 2.53
CA THR A 24 -1.33 -34.11 1.19
C THR A 24 -2.10 -32.80 1.15
N ASN A 25 -2.92 -32.51 2.18
CA ASN A 25 -3.78 -31.32 2.23
C ASN A 25 -2.97 -30.01 2.21
N TYR A 26 -1.93 -29.92 3.04
CA TYR A 26 -1.07 -28.73 3.04
C TYR A 26 -0.21 -28.62 1.78
N GLY A 27 0.22 -29.76 1.23
CA GLY A 27 0.89 -29.81 -0.08
C GLY A 27 0.01 -29.25 -1.19
N THR A 28 -1.25 -29.70 -1.30
CA THR A 28 -2.19 -29.24 -2.33
C THR A 28 -2.53 -27.78 -2.15
N ILE A 29 -2.83 -27.32 -0.93
CA ILE A 29 -3.14 -25.90 -0.66
C ILE A 29 -1.96 -25.01 -1.06
N LYS A 30 -0.73 -25.38 -0.70
CA LYS A 30 0.48 -24.63 -1.05
C LYS A 30 0.62 -24.48 -2.57
N TRP A 31 0.54 -25.58 -3.31
CA TRP A 31 0.73 -25.56 -4.77
C TRP A 31 -0.40 -24.82 -5.50
N VAL A 32 -1.65 -24.98 -5.06
CA VAL A 32 -2.79 -24.24 -5.63
C VAL A 32 -2.58 -22.74 -5.45
N LEU A 33 -2.23 -22.28 -4.24
CA LEU A 33 -1.97 -20.86 -3.99
C LEU A 33 -0.79 -20.34 -4.81
N HIS A 34 0.30 -21.11 -4.93
CA HIS A 34 1.44 -20.74 -5.76
C HIS A 34 1.08 -20.63 -7.25
N MET A 35 0.27 -21.55 -7.78
CA MET A 35 -0.19 -21.48 -9.16
C MET A 35 -1.14 -20.30 -9.42
N ILE A 36 -2.02 -19.97 -8.48
CA ILE A 36 -2.89 -18.78 -8.58
C ILE A 36 -2.04 -17.51 -8.63
N VAL A 37 -1.08 -17.36 -7.70
CA VAL A 37 -0.18 -16.21 -7.66
C VAL A 37 0.65 -16.12 -8.94
N PHE A 38 1.23 -17.24 -9.38
CA PHE A 38 2.02 -17.29 -10.62
C PHE A 38 1.19 -16.91 -11.86
N SER A 39 -0.05 -17.41 -11.96
CA SER A 39 -0.94 -17.07 -13.07
C SER A 39 -1.29 -15.58 -13.10
N TYR A 40 -1.59 -14.99 -11.94
CA TYR A 40 -1.90 -13.58 -11.82
C TYR A 40 -0.71 -12.69 -12.19
N VAL A 41 0.47 -13.01 -11.65
CA VAL A 41 1.73 -12.32 -11.95
C VAL A 41 2.05 -12.40 -13.45
N SER A 42 1.91 -13.58 -14.05
CA SER A 42 2.12 -13.76 -15.49
C SER A 42 1.12 -12.96 -16.33
N PHE A 43 -0.16 -12.95 -15.92
CA PHE A 43 -1.19 -12.17 -16.60
C PHE A 43 -0.90 -10.67 -16.55
N ALA A 44 -0.60 -10.12 -15.37
CA ALA A 44 -0.30 -8.71 -15.20
C ALA A 44 0.97 -8.30 -15.97
N LEU A 45 2.00 -9.16 -15.97
CA LEU A 45 3.23 -8.94 -16.74
C LEU A 45 2.94 -8.78 -18.24
N VAL A 46 2.05 -9.61 -18.80
CA VAL A 46 1.72 -9.62 -20.23
C VAL A 46 0.70 -8.54 -20.60
N SER A 47 -0.38 -8.39 -19.83
CA SER A 47 -1.46 -7.41 -20.08
C SER A 47 -0.92 -5.99 -20.04
N ASP A 48 -0.22 -5.64 -18.96
CA ASP A 48 0.22 -4.26 -18.72
C ASP A 48 1.62 -4.01 -19.30
N LYS A 49 2.24 -5.06 -19.89
CA LYS A 49 3.59 -5.08 -20.46
C LYS A 49 4.64 -4.54 -19.49
N LEU A 50 4.61 -5.00 -18.25
CA LEU A 50 5.50 -4.52 -17.17
C LEU A 50 6.98 -4.87 -17.41
N TYR A 51 7.27 -5.79 -18.33
CA TYR A 51 8.62 -6.10 -18.80
C TYR A 51 9.17 -5.02 -19.76
N GLN A 52 8.35 -4.07 -20.19
CA GLN A 52 8.76 -2.97 -21.05
C GLN A 52 9.05 -1.71 -20.23
N ARG A 53 10.14 -1.03 -20.57
CA ARG A 53 10.33 0.35 -20.17
C ARG A 53 9.46 1.22 -21.06
N LYS A 54 8.62 2.05 -20.44
CA LYS A 54 7.70 2.98 -21.12
C LYS A 54 8.31 4.37 -21.18
N GLU A 55 8.16 5.03 -22.33
CA GLU A 55 8.62 6.40 -22.59
C GLU A 55 7.48 7.22 -23.20
N PRO A 56 7.25 8.48 -22.76
CA PRO A 56 6.28 9.36 -23.39
C PRO A 56 6.75 9.83 -24.77
N VAL A 57 5.79 10.13 -25.63
CA VAL A 57 6.05 10.58 -27.00
C VAL A 57 6.44 12.05 -27.08
N ILE A 58 7.44 12.39 -27.88
CA ILE A 58 7.69 13.76 -28.35
C ILE A 58 7.09 13.89 -29.75
N SER A 59 6.30 14.93 -29.99
CA SER A 59 5.56 15.09 -31.25
C SER A 59 5.84 16.42 -31.94
N SER A 60 5.83 16.38 -33.27
CA SER A 60 5.79 17.54 -34.14
C SER A 60 4.59 17.42 -35.08
N VAL A 61 3.82 18.50 -35.19
CA VAL A 61 2.58 18.54 -35.98
C VAL A 61 2.69 19.64 -37.04
N HIS A 62 2.27 19.33 -38.25
CA HIS A 62 2.12 20.29 -39.33
C HIS A 62 0.78 20.07 -40.03
N THR A 63 -0.02 21.12 -40.11
CA THR A 63 -1.36 21.08 -40.68
C THR A 63 -1.42 21.80 -42.02
N LYS A 64 -2.25 21.31 -42.94
CA LYS A 64 -2.57 22.01 -44.18
C LYS A 64 -4.05 21.92 -44.47
N VAL A 65 -4.76 23.03 -44.37
CA VAL A 65 -6.17 23.14 -44.74
C VAL A 65 -6.28 23.42 -46.24
N LYS A 66 -7.29 22.86 -46.90
CA LYS A 66 -7.64 23.08 -48.30
C LYS A 66 -9.15 23.17 -48.46
N GLY A 67 -9.58 24.13 -49.26
CA GLY A 67 -10.98 24.41 -49.52
C GLY A 67 -11.14 25.82 -50.09
N ILE A 68 -12.25 26.06 -50.79
CA ILE A 68 -12.60 27.36 -51.36
C ILE A 68 -14.06 27.61 -51.00
N ALA A 69 -14.37 28.83 -50.56
CA ALA A 69 -15.74 29.26 -50.32
C ALA A 69 -16.06 30.50 -51.14
N GLU A 70 -17.27 30.54 -51.70
CA GLU A 70 -17.82 31.74 -52.33
C GLU A 70 -18.83 32.36 -51.35
N VAL A 71 -18.74 33.68 -51.16
CA VAL A 71 -19.65 34.44 -50.31
C VAL A 71 -20.24 35.56 -51.15
N SER A 72 -21.57 35.64 -51.16
CA SER A 72 -22.33 36.74 -51.77
C SER A 72 -22.89 37.62 -50.66
N GLN A 73 -22.47 38.89 -50.61
CA GLN A 73 -22.88 39.83 -49.56
C GLN A 73 -23.46 41.11 -50.16
N GLU A 74 -24.56 41.62 -49.61
CA GLU A 74 -25.08 42.95 -49.94
C GLU A 74 -24.30 44.00 -49.13
N VAL A 75 -23.38 44.70 -49.78
CA VAL A 75 -22.62 45.80 -49.17
C VAL A 75 -23.32 47.11 -49.47
N THR A 76 -23.52 47.93 -48.45
CA THR A 76 -24.11 49.28 -48.61
C THR A 76 -22.97 50.30 -48.73
N GLU A 77 -22.63 50.68 -49.96
CA GLU A 77 -21.57 51.65 -50.23
C GLU A 77 -22.23 52.97 -50.66
N GLY A 78 -22.05 54.05 -49.87
CA GLY A 78 -22.61 55.37 -50.19
C GLY A 78 -24.16 55.45 -50.23
N GLY A 79 -24.86 54.53 -49.58
CA GLY A 79 -26.33 54.45 -49.58
C GLY A 79 -26.93 53.62 -50.73
N LEU A 80 -26.10 53.04 -51.60
CA LEU A 80 -26.51 52.10 -52.64
C LEU A 80 -26.20 50.66 -52.20
N LYS A 81 -27.19 49.76 -52.28
CA LYS A 81 -26.98 48.33 -52.03
C LYS A 81 -26.31 47.69 -53.25
N LYS A 82 -25.08 47.21 -53.09
CA LYS A 82 -24.33 46.51 -54.13
C LYS A 82 -24.10 45.06 -53.70
N LEU A 83 -24.48 44.11 -54.54
CA LEU A 83 -24.13 42.71 -54.33
C LEU A 83 -22.66 42.51 -54.70
N VAL A 84 -21.85 42.10 -53.73
CA VAL A 84 -20.43 41.79 -53.91
C VAL A 84 -20.23 40.29 -53.74
N GLN A 85 -19.80 39.63 -54.80
CA GLN A 85 -19.31 38.25 -54.76
C GLN A 85 -17.82 38.25 -54.42
N SER A 86 -17.45 37.52 -53.38
CA SER A 86 -16.06 37.35 -52.95
C SER A 86 -15.74 35.86 -52.82
N VAL A 87 -14.53 35.49 -53.22
CA VAL A 87 -14.00 34.13 -53.06
C VAL A 87 -12.98 34.15 -51.92
N PHE A 88 -13.07 33.17 -51.03
CA PHE A 88 -12.18 32.97 -49.91
C PHE A 88 -11.38 31.68 -50.11
N ASP A 89 -10.06 31.80 -50.11
CA ASP A 89 -9.14 30.68 -50.19
C ASP A 89 -8.39 30.46 -48.86
N THR A 90 -7.47 29.49 -48.85
CA THR A 90 -6.69 29.15 -47.66
C THR A 90 -5.95 30.33 -47.05
N ALA A 91 -5.46 31.29 -47.83
CA ALA A 91 -4.77 32.46 -47.32
C ALA A 91 -5.72 33.45 -46.61
N ASP A 92 -7.02 33.42 -46.93
CA ASP A 92 -8.00 34.33 -46.35
C ASP A 92 -8.60 33.81 -45.04
N TYR A 93 -8.96 32.52 -44.99
CA TYR A 93 -9.67 31.94 -43.84
C TYR A 93 -8.76 31.26 -42.82
N THR A 94 -7.48 31.05 -43.13
CA THR A 94 -6.50 30.52 -42.16
C THR A 94 -5.56 31.61 -41.67
N PHE A 95 -5.18 31.51 -40.40
CA PHE A 95 -4.28 32.47 -39.77
C PHE A 95 -3.03 31.71 -39.30
N PRO A 96 -1.83 32.30 -39.43
CA PRO A 96 -0.61 31.70 -38.93
C PRO A 96 -0.65 31.69 -37.39
N LEU A 97 -1.02 30.55 -36.82
CA LEU A 97 -0.98 30.32 -35.38
C LEU A 97 0.38 29.75 -34.99
N GLN A 98 0.92 30.24 -33.87
CA GLN A 98 2.08 29.63 -33.22
C GLN A 98 1.59 28.43 -32.39
N GLY A 99 1.94 27.20 -32.79
CA GLY A 99 1.70 25.98 -32.00
C GLY A 99 1.02 24.83 -32.75
N ASN A 100 0.57 23.82 -32.00
CA ASN A 100 -0.11 22.60 -32.49
C ASN A 100 -1.62 22.84 -32.73
N SER A 101 -1.99 23.97 -33.32
CA SER A 101 -3.39 24.29 -33.60
C SER A 101 -3.54 25.03 -34.92
N PHE A 102 -4.74 24.97 -35.48
CA PHE A 102 -5.10 25.73 -36.66
C PHE A 102 -6.49 26.34 -36.50
N PHE A 103 -6.73 27.44 -37.21
CA PHE A 103 -7.99 28.15 -37.17
C PHE A 103 -8.62 28.18 -38.55
N VAL A 104 -9.95 28.00 -38.59
CA VAL A 104 -10.75 28.11 -39.80
C VAL A 104 -11.86 29.12 -39.55
N MET A 105 -11.84 30.23 -40.30
CA MET A 105 -12.91 31.22 -40.30
C MET A 105 -14.19 30.62 -40.89
N THR A 106 -15.31 30.79 -40.17
CA THR A 106 -16.64 30.34 -40.64
C THR A 106 -17.63 31.49 -40.78
N ASN A 107 -17.40 32.59 -40.06
CA ASN A 107 -18.23 33.78 -40.14
C ASN A 107 -17.39 35.04 -39.90
N PHE A 108 -17.80 36.18 -40.43
CA PHE A 108 -17.06 37.43 -40.23
C PHE A 108 -17.96 38.65 -40.35
N LEU A 109 -17.54 39.73 -39.70
CA LEU A 109 -18.10 41.07 -39.84
C LEU A 109 -16.97 42.03 -40.23
N LYS A 110 -17.20 42.87 -41.22
CA LYS A 110 -16.20 43.76 -41.81
C LYS A 110 -16.65 45.21 -41.64
N THR A 111 -15.77 46.05 -41.13
CA THR A 111 -15.94 47.51 -41.08
C THR A 111 -14.84 48.14 -41.91
N GLU A 112 -15.19 48.58 -43.11
CA GLU A 112 -14.28 49.19 -44.08
C GLU A 112 -14.12 50.69 -43.85
N GLY A 113 -13.05 51.27 -44.40
CA GLY A 113 -12.88 52.72 -44.43
C GLY A 113 -12.64 53.37 -43.07
N GLN A 114 -12.18 52.62 -42.05
CA GLN A 114 -11.90 53.23 -40.76
C GLN A 114 -10.69 54.15 -40.84
N GLU A 115 -10.84 55.39 -40.39
CA GLU A 115 -9.78 56.40 -40.25
C GLU A 115 -9.72 56.94 -38.82
N GLN A 116 -8.58 57.45 -38.38
CA GLN A 116 -8.48 58.04 -37.04
C GLN A 116 -9.17 59.42 -37.03
N GLY A 117 -10.17 59.58 -36.17
CA GLY A 117 -10.96 60.81 -36.12
C GLY A 117 -11.91 60.89 -34.92
N LEU A 118 -12.80 61.88 -34.98
CA LEU A 118 -13.87 62.08 -34.01
C LEU A 118 -15.19 61.60 -34.62
N CYS A 119 -15.88 60.68 -33.94
CA CYS A 119 -17.17 60.17 -34.39
C CYS A 119 -18.07 59.79 -33.20
N PRO A 120 -19.39 59.70 -33.41
CA PRO A 120 -20.30 59.18 -32.40
C PRO A 120 -20.03 57.71 -32.14
N GLU A 121 -20.06 57.28 -30.88
CA GLU A 121 -19.99 55.85 -30.56
C GLU A 121 -21.26 55.09 -30.98
N PHE A 122 -21.16 53.78 -31.20
CA PHE A 122 -22.31 52.95 -31.57
C PHE A 122 -23.35 52.91 -30.42
N PRO A 123 -24.66 53.06 -30.71
CA PRO A 123 -25.70 53.15 -29.69
C PRO A 123 -25.99 51.80 -29.03
N THR A 124 -25.51 51.64 -27.79
CA THR A 124 -25.82 50.55 -26.87
C THR A 124 -26.50 51.12 -25.62
N PRO A 125 -27.17 50.30 -24.78
CA PRO A 125 -27.78 50.79 -23.55
C PRO A 125 -26.83 51.57 -22.61
N ARG A 126 -25.51 51.35 -22.72
CA ARG A 126 -24.46 52.02 -21.92
C ARG A 126 -23.89 53.28 -22.57
N THR A 127 -23.92 53.38 -23.91
CA THR A 127 -23.28 54.48 -24.66
C THR A 127 -24.26 55.59 -25.06
N LEU A 128 -25.56 55.38 -24.84
CA LEU A 128 -26.60 56.40 -25.04
C LEU A 128 -26.41 57.56 -24.07
N CYS A 129 -26.42 58.78 -24.61
CA CYS A 129 -26.31 60.00 -23.83
C CYS A 129 -27.54 60.89 -24.08
N SER A 130 -27.95 61.63 -23.06
CA SER A 130 -29.01 62.65 -23.19
C SER A 130 -28.44 64.06 -23.30
N SER A 131 -27.30 64.32 -22.65
CA SER A 131 -26.61 65.62 -22.65
C SER A 131 -25.10 65.44 -22.54
N ASP A 132 -24.33 66.48 -22.84
CA ASP A 132 -22.87 66.48 -22.72
C ASP A 132 -22.38 66.09 -21.31
N ARG A 133 -23.16 66.39 -20.26
CA ARG A 133 -22.85 66.00 -18.88
C ARG A 133 -22.84 64.48 -18.67
N SER A 134 -23.49 63.71 -19.54
CA SER A 134 -23.49 62.25 -19.52
C SER A 134 -22.17 61.66 -20.01
N CYS A 135 -21.37 62.45 -20.74
CA CYS A 135 -20.09 62.03 -21.32
C CYS A 135 -18.93 62.59 -20.50
N ARG A 136 -17.92 61.76 -20.22
CA ARG A 136 -16.79 62.17 -19.39
C ARG A 136 -15.55 62.37 -20.26
N LYS A 137 -15.01 63.58 -20.28
CA LYS A 137 -13.80 63.89 -21.05
C LYS A 137 -12.61 63.07 -20.53
N GLY A 138 -11.92 62.37 -21.42
CA GLY A 138 -10.75 61.54 -21.12
C GLY A 138 -11.08 60.18 -20.48
N TRP A 139 -12.37 59.80 -20.40
CA TRP A 139 -12.76 58.50 -19.87
C TRP A 139 -12.52 57.39 -20.90
N MET A 140 -12.02 56.25 -20.42
CA MET A 140 -11.76 55.03 -21.18
C MET A 140 -12.55 53.89 -20.53
N ASP A 141 -13.57 53.38 -21.24
CA ASP A 141 -14.35 52.20 -20.83
C ASP A 141 -13.80 50.97 -21.58
N PRO A 142 -13.51 49.85 -20.90
CA PRO A 142 -13.13 48.59 -21.56
C PRO A 142 -14.09 48.12 -22.68
N GLN A 143 -15.36 48.50 -22.63
CA GLN A 143 -16.35 48.17 -23.66
C GLN A 143 -16.45 49.22 -24.79
N SER A 144 -16.00 50.46 -24.53
CA SER A 144 -15.89 51.52 -25.54
C SER A 144 -14.69 51.25 -26.46
N LYS A 145 -14.80 51.72 -27.71
CA LYS A 145 -13.77 51.56 -28.74
C LYS A 145 -12.83 52.76 -28.84
N GLY A 146 -13.02 53.79 -28.01
CA GLY A 146 -12.26 55.03 -28.06
C GLY A 146 -12.22 55.83 -26.77
N ILE A 147 -11.58 57.00 -26.83
CA ILE A 147 -11.47 57.94 -25.70
C ILE A 147 -12.59 58.97 -25.80
N GLN A 148 -13.41 59.12 -24.76
CA GLN A 148 -14.51 60.08 -24.77
C GLN A 148 -14.02 61.55 -24.75
N THR A 149 -14.61 62.39 -25.59
CA THR A 149 -14.29 63.84 -25.63
C THR A 149 -15.10 64.66 -24.63
N GLY A 150 -16.22 64.11 -24.13
CA GLY A 150 -17.17 64.79 -23.24
C GLY A 150 -18.35 65.46 -23.94
N LYS A 151 -18.49 65.30 -25.27
CA LYS A 151 -19.65 65.80 -26.03
C LYS A 151 -20.65 64.70 -26.34
N CYS A 152 -21.94 65.03 -26.35
CA CYS A 152 -23.04 64.14 -26.71
C CYS A 152 -23.59 64.54 -28.08
N ILE A 153 -23.32 63.74 -29.11
CA ILE A 153 -23.64 64.06 -30.51
C ILE A 153 -24.66 63.07 -31.08
N THR A 154 -25.35 63.48 -32.14
CA THR A 154 -26.37 62.64 -32.79
C THR A 154 -25.71 61.57 -33.66
N TYR A 155 -26.03 60.29 -33.43
CA TYR A 155 -25.56 59.17 -34.26
C TYR A 155 -26.49 58.97 -35.47
N LYS A 156 -27.79 58.72 -35.23
CA LYS A 156 -28.80 58.54 -36.29
C LYS A 156 -30.21 58.78 -35.74
N GLY A 157 -31.00 59.61 -36.41
CA GLY A 157 -32.36 59.98 -35.98
C GLY A 157 -32.35 60.62 -34.58
N ASN A 158 -33.18 60.12 -33.66
CA ASN A 158 -33.26 60.62 -32.27
C ASN A 158 -32.22 60.00 -31.30
N LYS A 159 -31.32 59.12 -31.77
CA LYS A 159 -30.32 58.48 -30.91
C LYS A 159 -29.06 59.36 -30.81
N LYS A 160 -28.69 59.75 -29.59
CA LYS A 160 -27.45 60.48 -29.28
C LYS A 160 -26.49 59.59 -28.49
N THR A 161 -25.21 59.67 -28.81
CA THR A 161 -24.12 58.92 -28.16
C THR A 161 -22.92 59.83 -27.91
N CYS A 162 -22.06 59.43 -26.98
CA CYS A 162 -20.86 60.21 -26.69
C CYS A 162 -19.91 60.22 -27.90
N GLU A 163 -19.32 61.38 -28.19
CA GLU A 163 -18.26 61.54 -29.16
C GLU A 163 -16.96 60.93 -28.61
N VAL A 164 -16.31 60.11 -29.44
CA VAL A 164 -15.05 59.43 -29.10
C VAL A 164 -13.97 59.74 -30.13
N SER A 165 -12.73 59.82 -29.65
CA SER A 165 -11.52 59.79 -30.48
C SER A 165 -11.10 58.34 -30.69
N ALA A 166 -11.27 57.83 -31.92
CA ALA A 166 -11.10 56.42 -32.26
C ALA A 166 -10.90 56.20 -33.77
N TRP A 167 -10.96 54.94 -34.20
CA TRP A 167 -11.09 54.56 -35.60
C TRP A 167 -12.55 54.65 -36.03
N CYS A 168 -12.85 55.59 -36.92
CA CYS A 168 -14.18 55.99 -37.35
C CYS A 168 -14.45 55.54 -38.80
N PRO A 169 -15.63 54.97 -39.13
CA PRO A 169 -16.76 54.72 -38.23
C PRO A 169 -16.50 53.59 -37.24
N ILE A 170 -17.11 53.69 -36.05
CA ILE A 170 -17.02 52.68 -34.99
C ILE A 170 -17.67 51.37 -35.46
N GLU A 171 -17.05 50.24 -35.10
CA GLU A 171 -17.62 48.89 -35.31
C GLU A 171 -19.04 48.83 -34.75
N GLU A 172 -20.01 48.47 -35.60
CA GLU A 172 -21.36 48.23 -35.14
C GLU A 172 -21.41 47.00 -34.22
N VAL A 173 -22.14 47.09 -33.11
CA VAL A 173 -22.36 45.94 -32.21
C VAL A 173 -23.46 45.07 -32.81
N GLU A 174 -23.15 44.47 -33.96
CA GLU A 174 -24.01 43.49 -34.63
C GLU A 174 -23.79 42.09 -34.05
N GLU A 175 -24.89 41.35 -33.96
CA GLU A 175 -24.83 39.91 -33.77
C GLU A 175 -24.19 39.24 -34.98
N ALA A 176 -23.57 38.08 -34.77
CA ALA A 176 -22.99 37.32 -35.86
C ALA A 176 -24.09 36.97 -36.90
N PRO A 177 -23.82 37.13 -38.21
CA PRO A 177 -24.80 36.82 -39.26
C PRO A 177 -25.32 35.38 -39.15
N ARG A 178 -26.64 35.21 -39.31
CA ARG A 178 -27.34 33.92 -39.32
C ARG A 178 -28.12 33.79 -40.63
N PRO A 179 -27.84 32.78 -41.48
CA PRO A 179 -26.85 31.71 -41.34
C PRO A 179 -25.39 32.21 -41.47
N ALA A 180 -24.42 31.38 -41.06
CA ALA A 180 -23.00 31.70 -41.18
C ALA A 180 -22.57 31.87 -42.64
N LEU A 181 -21.73 32.88 -42.90
CA LEU A 181 -21.33 33.27 -44.26
C LEU A 181 -20.50 32.20 -45.00
N LEU A 182 -19.59 31.51 -44.31
CA LEU A 182 -18.77 30.43 -44.89
C LEU A 182 -19.28 29.05 -44.46
N SER A 183 -20.56 28.76 -44.68
CA SER A 183 -21.13 27.42 -44.42
C SER A 183 -20.44 26.31 -45.23
N SER A 184 -19.94 26.63 -46.43
CA SER A 184 -19.14 25.74 -47.28
C SER A 184 -17.87 25.22 -46.62
N ALA A 185 -17.39 25.85 -45.53
CA ALA A 185 -16.24 25.39 -44.76
C ALA A 185 -16.42 23.97 -44.17
N GLU A 186 -17.66 23.49 -44.03
CA GLU A 186 -17.96 22.10 -43.63
C GLU A 186 -17.27 21.08 -44.56
N ASN A 187 -17.11 21.42 -45.84
CA ASN A 187 -16.53 20.57 -46.87
C ASN A 187 -15.01 20.74 -47.02
N PHE A 188 -14.40 21.58 -46.21
CA PHE A 188 -12.95 21.76 -46.25
C PHE A 188 -12.24 20.51 -45.72
N THR A 189 -11.04 20.30 -46.24
CA THR A 189 -10.20 19.17 -45.88
C THR A 189 -8.97 19.66 -45.14
N VAL A 190 -8.53 18.91 -44.13
CA VAL A 190 -7.29 19.17 -43.41
C VAL A 190 -6.39 17.94 -43.49
N LEU A 191 -5.17 18.14 -43.96
CA LEU A 191 -4.09 17.16 -43.89
C LEU A 191 -3.28 17.41 -42.62
N ILE A 192 -3.21 16.41 -41.74
CA ILE A 192 -2.40 16.48 -40.51
C ILE A 192 -1.16 15.59 -40.69
N LYS A 193 0.01 16.20 -40.72
CA LYS A 193 1.30 15.50 -40.68
C LYS A 193 1.78 15.46 -39.23
N ASN A 194 1.92 14.28 -38.67
CA ASN A 194 2.43 14.10 -37.32
C ASN A 194 3.65 13.19 -37.35
N ASN A 195 4.78 13.73 -36.89
CA ASN A 195 6.00 12.98 -36.62
C ASN A 195 6.11 12.78 -35.12
N ILE A 196 6.44 11.58 -34.71
CA ILE A 196 6.66 11.23 -33.31
C ILE A 196 8.03 10.61 -33.10
N ASP A 197 8.60 10.86 -31.93
CA ASP A 197 9.90 10.37 -31.55
C ASP A 197 9.88 9.86 -30.09
N PHE A 198 10.55 8.73 -29.87
CA PHE A 198 10.89 8.19 -28.56
C PHE A 198 12.42 8.19 -28.43
N PRO A 199 13.01 9.30 -27.92
CA PRO A 199 14.46 9.48 -27.92
C PRO A 199 15.22 8.40 -27.14
N GLY A 200 14.70 7.98 -25.99
CA GLY A 200 15.30 6.93 -25.16
C GLY A 200 15.27 5.55 -25.82
N HIS A 201 14.31 5.30 -26.70
CA HIS A 201 14.25 4.07 -27.51
C HIS A 201 14.88 4.21 -28.91
N ASN A 202 15.34 5.40 -29.28
CA ASN A 202 15.84 5.77 -30.60
C ASN A 202 14.90 5.33 -31.74
N TYR A 203 13.61 5.66 -31.60
CA TYR A 203 12.57 5.27 -32.54
C TYR A 203 11.74 6.48 -32.97
N THR A 204 11.87 6.83 -34.26
CA THR A 204 11.09 7.88 -34.90
C THR A 204 10.12 7.27 -35.90
N THR A 205 8.87 7.70 -35.89
CA THR A 205 7.88 7.32 -36.90
C THR A 205 6.95 8.48 -37.23
N ARG A 206 6.09 8.29 -38.22
CA ARG A 206 5.12 9.29 -38.68
C ARG A 206 3.79 8.64 -38.99
N ASN A 207 2.71 9.41 -38.95
CA ASN A 207 1.38 8.90 -39.30
C ASN A 207 1.22 8.56 -40.79
N ILE A 208 1.98 9.21 -41.69
CA ILE A 208 1.90 8.97 -43.14
C ILE A 208 2.90 7.90 -43.56
N LEU A 209 2.38 6.74 -43.96
CA LEU A 209 3.18 5.59 -44.39
C LEU A 209 3.44 5.61 -45.90
N PRO A 210 4.54 5.01 -46.37
CA PRO A 210 4.75 4.80 -47.80
C PRO A 210 3.62 3.94 -48.38
N GLY A 211 3.06 4.37 -49.52
CA GLY A 211 1.95 3.67 -50.19
C GLY A 211 0.53 4.10 -49.78
N LEU A 212 0.39 5.11 -48.92
CA LEU A 212 -0.94 5.65 -48.56
C LEU A 212 -1.56 6.42 -49.74
N ASN A 213 -2.84 6.19 -50.02
CA ASN A 213 -3.59 6.93 -51.03
C ASN A 213 -3.75 8.41 -50.64
N ILE A 214 -3.32 9.32 -51.51
CA ILE A 214 -3.35 10.77 -51.29
C ILE A 214 -4.79 11.33 -51.34
N SER A 215 -5.71 10.62 -51.99
CA SER A 215 -7.12 11.00 -52.10
C SER A 215 -8.02 10.33 -51.06
N CYS A 216 -7.45 9.73 -50.02
CA CYS A 216 -8.25 9.14 -48.95
C CYS A 216 -8.98 10.22 -48.13
N THR A 217 -10.07 9.85 -47.47
CA THR A 217 -10.70 10.64 -46.40
C THR A 217 -10.83 9.74 -45.18
N PHE A 218 -10.60 10.28 -43.99
CA PHE A 218 -10.72 9.56 -42.75
C PHE A 218 -12.14 9.03 -42.55
N HIS A 219 -12.24 7.75 -42.20
CA HIS A 219 -13.47 7.14 -41.75
C HIS A 219 -13.14 6.13 -40.66
N LYS A 220 -13.91 6.12 -39.56
CA LYS A 220 -13.63 5.32 -38.36
C LYS A 220 -13.39 3.83 -38.61
N THR A 221 -14.17 3.25 -39.53
CA THR A 221 -14.10 1.83 -39.89
C THR A 221 -13.39 1.56 -41.22
N GLN A 222 -13.70 2.30 -42.29
CA GLN A 222 -13.20 2.02 -43.64
C GLN A 222 -11.73 2.45 -43.85
N SER A 223 -11.33 3.59 -43.29
CA SER A 223 -10.03 4.22 -43.54
C SER A 223 -9.48 4.93 -42.30
N PRO A 224 -9.31 4.22 -41.16
CA PRO A 224 -8.94 4.84 -39.87
C PRO A 224 -7.53 5.42 -39.85
N GLN A 225 -6.66 5.03 -40.78
CA GLN A 225 -5.27 5.47 -40.87
C GLN A 225 -5.08 6.65 -41.83
N CYS A 226 -6.15 7.14 -42.47
CA CYS A 226 -6.06 8.28 -43.38
C CYS A 226 -5.85 9.59 -42.58
N PRO A 227 -4.82 10.40 -42.89
CA PRO A 227 -4.50 11.65 -42.19
C PRO A 227 -5.23 12.87 -42.77
N ILE A 228 -6.20 12.66 -43.66
CA ILE A 228 -6.99 13.70 -44.32
C ILE A 228 -8.40 13.66 -43.74
N PHE A 229 -8.81 14.76 -43.10
CA PHE A 229 -10.09 14.87 -42.42
C PHE A 229 -10.94 15.93 -43.09
N ARG A 230 -12.24 15.66 -43.25
CA ARG A 230 -13.22 16.68 -43.63
C ARG A 230 -13.79 17.30 -42.36
N LEU A 231 -13.92 18.62 -42.32
CA LEU A 231 -14.34 19.32 -41.10
C LEU A 231 -15.75 18.89 -40.64
N GLY A 232 -16.71 18.72 -41.55
CA GLY A 232 -18.04 18.21 -41.21
C GLY A 232 -18.05 16.81 -40.59
N ASP A 233 -17.14 15.92 -41.01
CA ASP A 233 -17.07 14.56 -40.49
C ASP A 233 -16.54 14.53 -39.04
N ILE A 234 -15.67 15.48 -38.68
CA ILE A 234 -15.19 15.66 -37.30
C ILE A 234 -16.36 15.99 -36.36
N PHE A 235 -17.25 16.89 -36.77
CA PHE A 235 -18.44 17.27 -36.00
C PHE A 235 -19.48 16.15 -35.95
N ARG A 236 -19.64 15.42 -37.06
CA ARG A 236 -20.56 14.26 -37.13
C ARG A 236 -20.13 13.15 -36.16
N GLU A 237 -18.84 12.93 -35.97
CA GLU A 237 -18.31 11.94 -35.00
C GLU A 237 -18.54 12.35 -33.54
N THR A 238 -18.60 13.66 -33.22
CA THR A 238 -18.93 14.12 -31.86
C THR A 238 -20.43 14.27 -31.61
N GLY A 239 -21.25 14.22 -32.68
CA GLY A 239 -22.70 14.47 -32.60
C GLY A 239 -23.07 15.95 -32.50
N ASP A 240 -22.14 16.85 -32.84
CA ASP A 240 -22.37 18.30 -32.89
C ASP A 240 -22.75 18.78 -34.30
N SER A 241 -23.47 19.90 -34.37
CA SER A 241 -23.86 20.55 -35.63
C SER A 241 -22.81 21.58 -36.03
N PHE A 242 -22.20 21.40 -37.22
CA PHE A 242 -21.23 22.36 -37.75
C PHE A 242 -21.86 23.74 -37.97
N SER A 243 -23.09 23.79 -38.50
CA SER A 243 -23.78 25.03 -38.84
C SER A 243 -24.03 25.94 -37.63
N ASP A 244 -24.33 25.34 -36.47
CA ASP A 244 -24.59 26.11 -35.24
C ASP A 244 -23.30 26.70 -34.68
N VAL A 245 -22.23 25.90 -34.65
CA VAL A 245 -20.90 26.34 -34.20
C VAL A 245 -20.28 27.35 -35.19
N ALA A 246 -20.59 27.25 -36.48
CA ALA A 246 -20.09 28.16 -37.51
C ALA A 246 -20.55 29.62 -37.29
N ILE A 247 -21.67 29.86 -36.61
CA ILE A 247 -22.22 31.20 -36.39
C ILE A 247 -21.34 32.00 -35.41
N GLN A 248 -21.07 31.44 -34.23
CA GLN A 248 -20.36 32.13 -33.13
C GLN A 248 -18.91 31.65 -32.95
N GLY A 249 -18.52 30.57 -33.62
CA GLY A 249 -17.23 29.91 -33.45
C GLY A 249 -17.21 28.94 -32.28
N GLY A 250 -16.13 28.17 -32.17
CA GLY A 250 -15.96 27.16 -31.12
C GLY A 250 -14.55 26.59 -31.08
N ILE A 251 -14.32 25.63 -30.17
CA ILE A 251 -12.99 25.01 -30.02
C ILE A 251 -13.15 23.49 -30.09
N MET A 252 -12.49 22.89 -31.07
CA MET A 252 -12.48 21.44 -31.29
C MET A 252 -11.11 20.85 -30.98
N GLY A 253 -11.09 19.66 -30.41
CA GLY A 253 -9.90 18.88 -30.12
C GLY A 253 -9.80 17.69 -31.07
N ILE A 254 -8.62 17.52 -31.68
CA ILE A 254 -8.26 16.32 -32.45
C ILE A 254 -7.20 15.58 -31.65
N GLU A 255 -7.58 14.45 -31.08
CA GLU A 255 -6.72 13.62 -30.24
C GLU A 255 -6.05 12.55 -31.10
N ILE A 256 -4.71 12.49 -31.06
CA ILE A 256 -3.89 11.50 -31.76
C ILE A 256 -3.17 10.66 -30.70
N TYR A 257 -3.72 9.47 -30.43
CA TYR A 257 -3.17 8.56 -29.44
C TYR A 257 -2.20 7.56 -30.06
N TRP A 258 -1.01 7.45 -29.47
CA TRP A 258 0.03 6.49 -29.86
C TRP A 258 0.31 5.49 -28.74
N ASP A 259 -0.20 4.26 -28.85
CA ASP A 259 0.21 3.12 -28.04
C ASP A 259 1.13 2.23 -28.87
N CYS A 260 2.43 2.36 -28.64
CA CYS A 260 3.44 1.74 -29.48
C CYS A 260 4.15 0.61 -28.73
N ASN A 261 4.04 -0.62 -29.25
CA ASN A 261 4.92 -1.72 -28.90
C ASN A 261 6.12 -1.73 -29.87
N LEU A 262 7.32 -1.48 -29.33
CA LEU A 262 8.57 -1.39 -30.08
C LEU A 262 9.38 -2.69 -30.07
N ASP A 263 8.84 -3.77 -29.50
CA ASP A 263 9.49 -5.08 -29.51
C ASP A 263 9.46 -5.71 -30.90
N SER A 264 10.58 -6.30 -31.32
CA SER A 264 10.73 -6.86 -32.67
C SER A 264 9.72 -7.98 -32.98
N TRP A 265 9.33 -8.79 -31.99
CA TRP A 265 8.40 -9.91 -32.18
C TRP A 265 6.92 -9.49 -32.21
N SER A 266 6.59 -8.26 -31.78
CA SER A 266 5.21 -7.76 -31.72
C SER A 266 5.16 -6.27 -32.02
N HIS A 267 5.89 -5.84 -33.05
CA HIS A 267 5.95 -4.43 -33.43
C HIS A 267 4.58 -3.93 -33.89
N HIS A 268 4.05 -2.94 -33.17
CA HIS A 268 2.80 -2.30 -33.52
C HIS A 268 2.81 -0.86 -33.03
N CYS A 269 2.77 0.10 -33.95
CA CYS A 269 2.80 1.53 -33.62
C CYS A 269 2.04 2.31 -34.70
N ARG A 270 0.76 2.57 -34.43
CA ARG A 270 -0.17 3.27 -35.33
C ARG A 270 -0.96 4.31 -34.53
N PRO A 271 -1.26 5.48 -35.11
CA PRO A 271 -2.09 6.48 -34.44
C PRO A 271 -3.54 6.02 -34.37
N LYS A 272 -4.22 6.42 -33.30
CA LYS A 272 -5.67 6.34 -33.17
C LYS A 272 -6.23 7.76 -33.04
N TYR A 273 -7.14 8.10 -33.93
CA TYR A 273 -7.77 9.42 -33.98
C TYR A 273 -9.08 9.43 -33.19
N SER A 274 -9.25 10.44 -32.35
CA SER A 274 -10.49 10.75 -31.64
C SER A 274 -10.79 12.24 -31.73
N PHE A 275 -12.06 12.62 -31.58
CA PHE A 275 -12.49 14.01 -31.66
C PHE A 275 -13.31 14.38 -30.44
N ARG A 276 -13.14 15.61 -29.96
CA ARG A 276 -13.84 16.10 -28.78
C ARG A 276 -14.06 17.60 -28.86
N ARG A 277 -15.24 18.08 -28.50
CA ARG A 277 -15.50 19.51 -28.32
C ARG A 277 -14.87 20.01 -27.02
N LEU A 278 -14.11 21.10 -27.08
CA LEU A 278 -13.36 21.65 -25.94
C LEU A 278 -14.07 22.84 -25.28
N ASP A 279 -14.89 23.58 -26.04
CA ASP A 279 -15.70 24.67 -25.51
C ASP A 279 -16.98 24.17 -24.84
N ASP A 280 -17.43 24.89 -23.81
CA ASP A 280 -18.64 24.55 -23.05
C ASP A 280 -19.90 24.89 -23.85
N LYS A 281 -20.69 23.88 -24.17
CA LYS A 281 -21.98 24.00 -24.88
C LYS A 281 -23.06 24.69 -24.04
N THR A 282 -22.91 24.71 -22.72
CA THR A 282 -23.95 25.09 -21.74
C THR A 282 -23.68 26.41 -21.01
N MET A 283 -22.61 27.13 -21.37
CA MET A 283 -22.32 28.40 -20.72
C MET A 283 -23.43 29.42 -21.00
N ASN A 284 -23.90 30.10 -19.95
CA ASN A 284 -24.87 31.19 -20.04
C ASN A 284 -24.41 32.21 -21.11
N ASP A 285 -25.32 32.62 -22.00
CA ASP A 285 -25.13 33.59 -23.10
C ASP A 285 -24.48 34.93 -22.67
N SER A 286 -24.36 35.18 -21.37
CA SER A 286 -23.83 36.41 -20.78
C SER A 286 -22.31 36.50 -20.68
N LEU A 287 -21.54 35.41 -20.90
CA LEU A 287 -20.10 35.38 -20.60
C LEU A 287 -19.17 35.16 -21.81
N TYR A 288 -19.60 35.56 -23.02
CA TYR A 288 -18.93 35.39 -24.32
C TYR A 288 -19.17 34.01 -24.96
N PRO A 289 -20.30 33.81 -25.67
CA PRO A 289 -20.54 32.58 -26.40
C PRO A 289 -19.63 32.49 -27.65
N GLY A 290 -18.94 31.36 -27.80
CA GLY A 290 -18.12 31.02 -28.97
C GLY A 290 -16.72 31.63 -28.98
N TYR A 291 -15.96 31.31 -30.03
CA TYR A 291 -14.57 31.73 -30.21
C TYR A 291 -14.46 32.76 -31.35
N ASN A 292 -14.08 34.00 -31.00
CA ASN A 292 -13.93 35.10 -31.94
C ASN A 292 -12.72 36.00 -31.61
N PHE A 293 -12.18 36.65 -32.63
CA PHE A 293 -11.13 37.66 -32.48
C PHE A 293 -11.25 38.74 -33.55
N ARG A 294 -10.52 39.84 -33.39
CA ARG A 294 -10.49 40.96 -34.35
C ARG A 294 -9.09 41.13 -34.89
N TYR A 295 -8.97 41.39 -36.18
CA TYR A 295 -7.74 41.82 -36.82
C TYR A 295 -8.04 42.94 -37.81
N ALA A 296 -7.01 43.72 -38.17
CA ALA A 296 -7.17 44.84 -39.08
C ALA A 296 -6.19 44.75 -40.24
N LYS A 297 -6.65 45.10 -41.43
CA LYS A 297 -5.83 45.28 -42.64
C LYS A 297 -5.60 46.78 -42.82
N TYR A 298 -4.37 47.24 -42.60
CA TYR A 298 -3.99 48.65 -42.72
C TYR A 298 -3.63 48.99 -44.16
N TYR A 299 -4.08 50.15 -44.64
CA TYR A 299 -3.81 50.66 -45.99
C TYR A 299 -3.79 52.20 -45.99
N LYS A 300 -3.29 52.80 -47.08
CA LYS A 300 -3.32 54.24 -47.27
C LYS A 300 -4.15 54.58 -48.49
N GLU A 301 -5.05 55.54 -48.34
CA GLU A 301 -5.90 56.05 -49.42
C GLU A 301 -5.85 57.58 -49.36
N ASN A 302 -5.48 58.24 -50.46
CA ASN A 302 -5.33 59.71 -50.53
C ASN A 302 -4.41 60.30 -49.43
N ASN A 303 -3.28 59.63 -49.14
CA ASN A 303 -2.36 59.96 -48.04
C ASN A 303 -2.94 59.90 -46.61
N VAL A 304 -4.18 59.43 -46.44
CA VAL A 304 -4.78 59.18 -45.13
C VAL A 304 -4.59 57.71 -44.77
N GLU A 305 -4.13 57.45 -43.54
CA GLU A 305 -4.02 56.09 -43.01
C GLU A 305 -5.42 55.57 -42.66
N LYS A 306 -5.79 54.47 -43.30
CA LYS A 306 -7.05 53.78 -43.07
C LYS A 306 -6.82 52.34 -42.68
N ARG A 307 -7.83 51.71 -42.09
CA ARG A 307 -7.85 50.27 -41.87
C ARG A 307 -9.21 49.68 -42.16
N THR A 308 -9.20 48.42 -42.56
CA THR A 308 -10.39 47.58 -42.58
C THR A 308 -10.33 46.69 -41.35
N LEU A 309 -11.27 46.87 -40.44
CA LEU A 309 -11.41 46.00 -39.26
C LEU A 309 -12.26 44.79 -39.62
N ILE A 310 -11.79 43.60 -39.24
CA ILE A 310 -12.52 42.35 -39.47
C ILE A 310 -12.64 41.64 -38.13
N LYS A 311 -13.88 41.44 -37.68
CA LYS A 311 -14.22 40.56 -36.57
C LYS A 311 -14.51 39.18 -37.13
N VAL A 312 -13.73 38.20 -36.70
CA VAL A 312 -13.76 36.84 -37.21
C VAL A 312 -14.35 35.92 -36.16
N PHE A 313 -15.28 35.09 -36.59
CA PHE A 313 -15.78 33.95 -35.84
C PHE A 313 -15.36 32.68 -36.56
N GLY A 314 -14.95 31.67 -35.81
CA GLY A 314 -14.51 30.44 -36.43
C GLY A 314 -14.15 29.38 -35.41
N ILE A 315 -13.69 28.26 -35.95
CA ILE A 315 -13.39 27.08 -35.18
C ILE A 315 -11.88 26.98 -35.04
N ARG A 316 -11.40 26.93 -33.80
CA ARG A 316 -10.01 26.58 -33.50
C ARG A 316 -9.92 25.08 -33.27
N PHE A 317 -9.03 24.42 -33.99
CA PHE A 317 -8.74 23.00 -33.82
C PHE A 317 -7.41 22.83 -33.11
N ASP A 318 -7.46 22.30 -31.88
CA ASP A 318 -6.30 22.00 -31.07
C ASP A 318 -5.91 20.53 -31.28
N ILE A 319 -4.68 20.28 -31.76
CA ILE A 319 -4.19 18.93 -32.04
C ILE A 319 -3.43 18.43 -30.82
N LEU A 320 -4.03 17.46 -30.13
CA LEU A 320 -3.54 16.87 -28.90
C LEU A 320 -2.88 15.53 -29.22
N VAL A 321 -1.55 15.51 -29.25
CA VAL A 321 -0.79 14.27 -29.48
C VAL A 321 -0.27 13.76 -28.15
N PHE A 322 -0.60 12.52 -27.81
CA PHE A 322 -0.15 11.87 -26.59
C PHE A 322 -0.03 10.37 -26.81
N GLY A 323 0.77 9.70 -25.97
CA GLY A 323 1.06 8.30 -26.16
C GLY A 323 2.28 7.83 -25.41
N THR A 324 2.48 6.51 -25.44
CA THR A 324 3.59 5.82 -24.80
C THR A 324 4.18 4.78 -25.74
N GLY A 325 5.50 4.78 -25.84
CA GLY A 325 6.26 3.73 -26.48
C GLY A 325 6.81 2.79 -25.42
N GLY A 326 6.58 1.49 -25.58
CA GLY A 326 7.14 0.45 -24.73
C GLY A 326 8.15 -0.40 -25.49
N LYS A 327 9.32 -0.63 -24.88
CA LYS A 327 10.35 -1.54 -25.39
C LYS A 327 10.86 -2.43 -24.26
N PHE A 328 11.14 -3.69 -24.55
CA PHE A 328 11.68 -4.66 -23.59
C PHE A 328 12.91 -4.09 -22.85
N ASP A 329 12.88 -4.16 -21.53
CA ASP A 329 13.97 -3.77 -20.65
C ASP A 329 14.14 -4.82 -19.55
N ILE A 330 15.33 -5.42 -19.49
CA ILE A 330 15.66 -6.46 -18.51
C ILE A 330 15.58 -5.96 -17.07
N ILE A 331 15.85 -4.67 -16.82
CA ILE A 331 15.80 -4.10 -15.48
C ILE A 331 14.37 -4.10 -14.97
N GLN A 332 13.40 -3.70 -15.81
CA GLN A 332 11.98 -3.71 -15.44
C GLN A 332 11.48 -5.12 -15.14
N LEU A 333 11.89 -6.10 -15.95
CA LEU A 333 11.56 -7.51 -15.71
C LEU A 333 12.13 -8.01 -14.37
N VAL A 334 13.40 -7.72 -14.06
CA VAL A 334 14.06 -8.14 -12.80
C VAL A 334 13.41 -7.47 -11.60
N VAL A 335 13.09 -6.18 -11.67
CA VAL A 335 12.40 -5.44 -10.60
C VAL A 335 11.01 -6.02 -10.36
N TYR A 336 10.29 -6.38 -11.42
CA TYR A 336 8.97 -6.99 -11.31
C TYR A 336 9.04 -8.40 -10.70
N ILE A 337 9.98 -9.24 -11.13
CA ILE A 337 10.23 -10.56 -10.52
C ILE A 337 10.58 -10.40 -9.03
N GLY A 338 11.49 -9.48 -8.69
CA GLY A 338 11.87 -9.21 -7.30
C GLY A 338 10.69 -8.78 -6.42
N SER A 339 9.82 -7.93 -6.94
CA SER A 339 8.61 -7.47 -6.24
C SER A 339 7.63 -8.62 -6.00
N THR A 340 7.47 -9.50 -6.99
CA THR A 340 6.47 -10.58 -6.97
C THR A 340 6.89 -11.80 -6.17
N LEU A 341 8.19 -12.00 -5.92
CA LEU A 341 8.70 -13.06 -5.03
C LEU A 341 8.07 -13.01 -3.63
N SER A 342 7.76 -11.82 -3.13
CA SER A 342 7.11 -11.63 -1.82
C SER A 342 5.72 -12.28 -1.73
N TYR A 343 4.95 -12.28 -2.83
CA TYR A 343 3.60 -12.84 -2.86
C TYR A 343 3.57 -14.37 -2.69
N PHE A 344 4.65 -15.07 -3.05
CA PHE A 344 4.75 -16.52 -2.83
C PHE A 344 4.79 -16.91 -1.34
N GLY A 345 5.10 -15.96 -0.45
CA GLY A 345 5.01 -16.11 1.00
C GLY A 345 3.58 -16.20 1.54
N LEU A 346 2.57 -15.88 0.72
CA LEU A 346 1.16 -15.97 1.13
C LEU A 346 0.77 -17.40 1.55
N ALA A 347 1.25 -18.40 0.81
CA ALA A 347 0.94 -19.81 1.11
C ALA A 347 1.48 -20.22 2.49
N THR A 348 2.70 -19.80 2.84
CA THR A 348 3.30 -20.12 4.14
C THR A 348 2.58 -19.41 5.28
N VAL A 349 2.26 -18.12 5.12
CA VAL A 349 1.51 -17.36 6.12
C VAL A 349 0.12 -17.95 6.33
N PHE A 350 -0.57 -18.35 5.26
CA PHE A 350 -1.88 -18.95 5.33
C PHE A 350 -1.86 -20.31 6.05
N ILE A 351 -0.93 -21.20 5.69
CA ILE A 351 -0.80 -22.50 6.36
C ILE A 351 -0.46 -22.32 7.84
N ASP A 352 0.44 -21.39 8.17
CA ASP A 352 0.80 -21.08 9.55
C ASP A 352 -0.38 -20.53 10.35
N PHE A 353 -1.18 -19.67 9.74
CA PHE A 353 -2.42 -19.18 10.31
C PHE A 353 -3.40 -20.32 10.60
N LEU A 354 -3.56 -21.27 9.68
CA LEU A 354 -4.41 -22.45 9.91
C LEU A 354 -3.89 -23.30 11.08
N ILE A 355 -2.58 -23.59 11.11
CA ILE A 355 -1.99 -24.38 12.21
C ILE A 355 -2.24 -23.71 13.56
N ASN A 356 -2.01 -22.39 13.66
CA ASN A 356 -2.22 -21.63 14.90
C ASN A 356 -3.69 -21.52 15.29
N THR A 357 -4.59 -21.42 14.32
CA THR A 357 -6.03 -21.31 14.57
C THR A 357 -6.59 -22.64 15.09
N TYR A 358 -6.28 -23.75 14.41
CA TYR A 358 -6.77 -25.09 14.78
C TYR A 358 -6.07 -25.68 16.01
N SER A 359 -4.90 -25.17 16.41
CA SER A 359 -4.24 -25.57 17.67
C SER A 359 -4.87 -24.91 18.91
N SER A 360 -5.73 -23.90 18.73
CA SER A 360 -6.33 -23.17 19.85
C SER A 360 -7.24 -24.05 20.71
N THR A 361 -7.22 -23.81 22.02
CA THR A 361 -8.08 -24.50 23.01
C THR A 361 -9.57 -24.25 22.76
N PHE A 362 -9.92 -23.15 22.10
CA PHE A 362 -11.27 -22.82 21.67
C PHE A 362 -11.81 -23.83 20.64
N CYS A 363 -11.00 -24.23 19.65
CA CYS A 363 -11.41 -25.21 18.65
C CYS A 363 -11.74 -26.56 19.29
N ARG A 364 -10.92 -26.98 20.27
CA ARG A 364 -11.15 -28.22 21.03
C ARG A 364 -12.43 -28.19 21.86
N SER A 365 -12.72 -27.07 22.53
CA SER A 365 -13.82 -26.99 23.49
C SER A 365 -15.18 -26.74 22.85
N ARG A 366 -15.24 -25.97 21.75
CA ARG A 366 -16.52 -25.61 21.09
C ARG A 366 -16.69 -26.16 19.69
N ILE A 367 -15.64 -26.20 18.86
CA ILE A 367 -15.79 -26.45 17.42
C ILE A 367 -15.80 -27.95 17.11
N TYR A 368 -14.84 -28.73 17.61
CA TYR A 368 -14.78 -30.17 17.34
C TYR A 368 -16.01 -30.93 17.87
N PRO A 369 -16.57 -30.63 19.06
CA PRO A 369 -17.81 -31.24 19.52
C PRO A 369 -19.03 -30.86 18.69
N CYS A 370 -19.04 -29.66 18.08
CA CYS A 370 -20.16 -29.12 17.31
C CYS A 370 -20.12 -29.55 15.82
N CYS A 371 -18.94 -29.62 15.19
CA CYS A 371 -18.75 -30.21 13.87
C CYS A 371 -17.75 -31.37 13.90
N LYS A 372 -18.28 -32.60 13.82
CA LYS A 372 -17.49 -33.83 13.65
C LYS A 372 -16.62 -33.82 12.39
N CYS A 373 -16.99 -33.00 11.39
CA CYS A 373 -16.23 -32.79 10.18
C CYS A 373 -14.80 -32.24 10.42
N CYS A 374 -14.60 -31.49 11.51
CA CYS A 374 -13.35 -30.81 11.83
C CYS A 374 -12.48 -31.60 12.81
N GLU A 375 -12.93 -32.77 13.28
CA GLU A 375 -12.19 -33.59 14.25
C GLU A 375 -10.79 -34.01 13.76
N PRO A 376 -10.58 -34.37 12.46
CA PRO A 376 -9.25 -34.65 11.93
C PRO A 376 -8.30 -33.43 11.96
N CYS A 377 -8.82 -32.21 12.05
CA CYS A 377 -8.00 -31.00 12.13
C CYS A 377 -7.29 -30.83 13.48
N ALA A 378 -7.64 -31.64 14.50
CA ALA A 378 -6.93 -31.67 15.78
C ALA A 378 -5.44 -32.06 15.64
N VAL A 379 -5.05 -32.71 14.54
CA VAL A 379 -3.64 -33.01 14.20
C VAL A 379 -2.78 -31.72 14.14
N ASN A 380 -3.38 -30.56 13.87
CA ASN A 380 -2.67 -29.28 13.86
C ASN A 380 -2.06 -28.89 15.21
N GLU A 381 -2.61 -29.40 16.31
CA GLU A 381 -2.00 -29.23 17.62
C GLU A 381 -0.64 -29.93 17.73
N TYR A 382 -0.50 -31.12 17.13
CA TYR A 382 0.78 -31.81 17.08
C TYR A 382 1.81 -30.99 16.29
N TYR A 383 1.41 -30.42 15.15
CA TYR A 383 2.30 -29.54 14.37
C TYR A 383 2.69 -28.29 15.16
N HIS A 384 1.76 -27.68 15.89
CA HIS A 384 2.06 -26.54 16.75
C HIS A 384 3.07 -26.90 17.86
N ARG A 385 2.91 -28.06 18.52
CA ARG A 385 3.88 -28.53 19.54
C ARG A 385 5.27 -28.80 18.98
N LYS A 386 5.38 -29.20 17.71
CA LYS A 386 6.67 -29.39 17.05
C LYS A 386 7.28 -28.06 16.58
N LYS A 387 6.45 -27.12 16.13
CA LYS A 387 6.86 -25.82 15.57
C LYS A 387 7.25 -24.80 16.63
N CYS A 388 6.50 -24.74 17.73
CA CYS A 388 6.62 -23.69 18.74
C CYS A 388 7.14 -24.26 20.05
N GLU A 389 8.26 -23.70 20.52
CA GLU A 389 8.78 -23.91 21.86
C GLU A 389 8.45 -22.67 22.71
N SER A 390 7.60 -22.83 23.73
CA SER A 390 7.21 -21.73 24.60
C SER A 390 8.20 -21.60 25.74
N ILE A 391 8.98 -20.52 25.71
CA ILE A 391 9.91 -20.14 26.77
C ILE A 391 9.35 -18.95 27.56
N VAL A 392 9.69 -18.87 28.85
CA VAL A 392 9.34 -17.76 29.73
C VAL A 392 10.60 -16.95 30.02
N GLU A 393 10.48 -15.63 29.95
CA GLU A 393 11.60 -14.72 30.21
C GLU A 393 12.13 -14.88 31.65
N PRO A 394 13.45 -15.07 31.86
CA PRO A 394 14.03 -15.29 33.18
C PRO A 394 14.04 -14.01 34.00
N LYS A 395 13.01 -13.80 34.84
CA LYS A 395 12.89 -12.64 35.73
C LYS A 395 13.30 -12.98 37.17
N PRO A 396 13.83 -12.02 37.95
CA PRO A 396 14.08 -12.22 39.38
C PRO A 396 12.81 -12.60 40.17
N THR A 397 11.63 -12.23 39.68
CA THR A 397 10.31 -12.57 40.24
C THR A 397 9.82 -13.96 39.85
N LEU A 398 10.34 -14.56 38.79
CA LEU A 398 9.90 -15.85 38.26
C LEU A 398 10.24 -16.97 39.23
N LYS A 399 9.24 -17.75 39.63
CA LYS A 399 9.38 -18.90 40.52
C LYS A 399 8.47 -20.03 40.07
N TYR A 400 8.97 -21.26 40.17
CA TYR A 400 8.15 -22.45 39.95
C TYR A 400 7.96 -23.23 41.25
N VAL A 401 6.72 -23.65 41.50
CA VAL A 401 6.36 -24.49 42.65
C VAL A 401 5.57 -25.71 42.19
N SER A 402 5.82 -26.84 42.86
CA SER A 402 5.12 -28.11 42.60
C SER A 402 4.59 -28.66 43.90
N PHE A 403 3.33 -29.07 43.88
CA PHE A 403 2.67 -29.77 44.97
C PHE A 403 2.48 -31.24 44.59
N VAL A 404 2.55 -32.14 45.57
CA VAL A 404 2.42 -33.60 45.32
C VAL A 404 0.97 -34.00 45.06
N ASP A 405 0.02 -33.22 45.57
CA ASP A 405 -1.43 -33.42 45.44
C ASP A 405 -2.04 -32.83 44.15
N GLU A 406 -1.25 -32.13 43.33
CA GLU A 406 -1.68 -31.53 42.06
C GLU A 406 -0.79 -32.01 40.90
N PRO A 407 -1.34 -32.29 39.71
CA PRO A 407 -0.58 -32.81 38.58
C PRO A 407 0.28 -31.74 37.87
N HIS A 408 -0.14 -30.48 37.91
CA HIS A 408 0.50 -29.36 37.23
C HIS A 408 1.61 -28.68 38.05
N ILE A 409 2.41 -27.86 37.39
CA ILE A 409 3.38 -26.95 38.02
C ILE A 409 2.75 -25.56 38.07
N TRP A 410 2.97 -24.82 39.15
CA TRP A 410 2.53 -23.44 39.23
C TRP A 410 3.68 -22.49 38.94
N MET A 411 3.49 -21.63 37.95
CA MET A 411 4.35 -20.51 37.66
C MET A 411 3.87 -19.30 38.44
N VAL A 412 4.74 -18.75 39.28
CA VAL A 412 4.51 -17.53 40.07
C VAL A 412 5.48 -16.46 39.56
N ASP A 413 4.97 -15.49 38.81
CA ASP A 413 5.72 -14.32 38.35
C ASP A 413 5.15 -13.03 38.96
N GLN A 414 5.11 -12.98 40.28
CA GLN A 414 4.61 -11.85 41.05
C GLN A 414 5.51 -11.56 42.25
N ARG A 415 5.60 -10.30 42.66
CA ARG A 415 6.30 -9.93 43.90
C ARG A 415 5.51 -10.41 45.10
N LEU A 416 6.17 -11.09 46.03
CA LEU A 416 5.50 -11.72 47.17
C LEU A 416 4.93 -10.72 48.20
N LEU A 417 5.43 -9.47 48.26
CA LEU A 417 4.91 -8.40 49.15
C LEU A 417 4.59 -8.86 50.60
N GLY A 418 5.42 -9.75 51.15
CA GLY A 418 5.24 -10.31 52.51
C GLY A 418 4.27 -11.49 52.63
N LYS A 419 3.58 -11.90 51.56
CA LYS A 419 2.71 -13.09 51.53
C LYS A 419 3.51 -14.37 51.34
N SER A 420 3.14 -15.41 52.09
CA SER A 420 3.72 -16.77 51.98
C SER A 420 3.57 -17.34 50.56
N LEU A 421 4.65 -17.89 50.00
CA LEU A 421 4.65 -18.52 48.67
C LEU A 421 3.63 -19.67 48.55
N GLN A 422 3.30 -20.34 49.66
CA GLN A 422 2.28 -21.40 49.73
C GLN A 422 0.88 -20.94 49.28
N VAL A 423 0.53 -19.67 49.53
CA VAL A 423 -0.84 -19.13 49.36
C VAL A 423 -0.98 -18.33 48.06
N VAL A 424 0.14 -17.95 47.45
CA VAL A 424 0.14 -17.14 46.22
C VAL A 424 -0.41 -17.97 45.06
N LYS A 425 -1.36 -17.37 44.32
CA LYS A 425 -1.92 -17.96 43.11
C LYS A 425 -0.93 -17.74 41.95
N GLY A 426 -0.69 -18.79 41.18
CA GLY A 426 0.11 -18.75 39.96
C GLY A 426 -0.70 -19.11 38.74
N GLN A 427 -0.03 -19.20 37.59
CA GLN A 427 -0.58 -19.80 36.38
C GLN A 427 -0.23 -21.29 36.34
N GLU A 428 -1.17 -22.14 35.91
CA GLU A 428 -0.92 -23.57 35.72
C GLU A 428 -0.08 -23.79 34.46
N VAL A 429 1.00 -24.54 34.62
CA VAL A 429 1.90 -24.96 33.54
C VAL A 429 1.90 -26.50 33.53
N PRO A 430 1.62 -27.14 32.38
CA PRO A 430 1.70 -28.58 32.28
C PRO A 430 3.14 -29.04 32.54
N ARG A 431 3.30 -30.15 33.26
CA ARG A 431 4.64 -30.73 33.46
C ARG A 431 5.18 -31.16 32.09
N PRO A 432 6.42 -30.80 31.73
CA PRO A 432 7.02 -31.28 30.51
C PRO A 432 7.00 -32.82 30.47
N PRO A 433 6.70 -33.45 29.33
CA PRO A 433 6.86 -34.89 29.20
C PRO A 433 8.32 -35.23 29.49
N MET A 434 8.56 -36.10 30.48
CA MET A 434 9.90 -36.61 30.75
C MET A 434 10.30 -37.52 29.59
N ASP A 435 11.53 -37.36 29.10
CA ASP A 435 12.06 -38.27 28.10
C ASP A 435 12.36 -39.62 28.77
N PHE A 436 11.47 -40.58 28.56
CA PHE A 436 11.59 -41.92 29.14
C PHE A 436 12.57 -42.81 28.36
N THR A 437 13.22 -42.32 27.31
CA THR A 437 14.14 -43.11 26.49
C THR A 437 15.39 -43.58 27.26
N ASP A 438 15.75 -42.90 28.35
CA ASP A 438 16.91 -43.23 29.19
C ASP A 438 16.55 -43.88 30.53
N LEU A 439 15.28 -43.86 30.95
CA LEU A 439 14.81 -44.50 32.19
C LEU A 439 15.04 -46.03 32.25
N PRO A 440 14.81 -46.81 31.17
CA PRO A 440 15.07 -48.26 31.18
C PRO A 440 16.56 -48.62 31.14
N LYS A 441 17.48 -47.64 31.02
CA LYS A 441 18.93 -47.87 31.00
C LYS A 441 19.58 -47.76 32.38
N LEU A 442 18.83 -47.43 33.44
CA LEU A 442 19.34 -47.24 34.81
C LEU A 442 19.35 -48.56 35.61
N PRO A 443 20.51 -49.05 36.10
CA PRO A 443 20.63 -50.31 36.84
C PRO A 443 20.26 -50.20 38.34
N LEU A 444 19.22 -49.43 38.69
CA LEU A 444 18.78 -49.22 40.09
C LEU A 444 17.45 -49.92 40.46
N PHE A 445 17.12 -51.03 39.80
CA PHE A 445 16.13 -51.99 40.30
C PHE A 445 16.83 -53.11 41.08
N LEU A 446 17.16 -52.84 42.35
CA LEU A 446 17.40 -53.90 43.32
C LEU A 446 16.08 -54.67 43.53
N HIS A 447 16.06 -55.92 43.05
CA HIS A 447 15.08 -57.00 43.22
C HIS A 447 13.65 -56.64 43.63
N ASN A 448 12.76 -56.59 42.62
CA ASN A 448 11.44 -57.22 42.67
C ASN A 448 11.12 -57.75 41.26
N PRO A 449 10.40 -58.87 41.11
CA PRO A 449 10.10 -59.45 39.79
C PRO A 449 9.24 -58.51 38.94
N PRO A 450 9.30 -58.60 37.60
CA PRO A 450 8.59 -57.70 36.70
C PRO A 450 7.06 -57.85 36.84
N PRO A 451 6.26 -56.76 36.78
CA PRO A 451 4.80 -56.85 36.77
C PRO A 451 4.28 -57.35 35.41
N ILE A 452 3.14 -58.04 35.45
CA ILE A 452 2.43 -58.59 34.30
C ILE A 452 1.86 -57.44 33.42
N PRO A 453 1.97 -57.50 32.08
CA PRO A 453 1.50 -56.43 31.20
C PRO A 453 -0.03 -56.37 31.13
N GLY A 454 -0.62 -55.22 31.51
CA GLY A 454 -2.08 -55.00 31.38
C GLY A 454 -2.72 -54.02 32.35
N GLN A 455 -2.01 -53.45 33.33
CA GLN A 455 -2.53 -52.39 34.20
C GLN A 455 -1.76 -51.08 34.00
N PRO A 456 -2.44 -49.94 33.77
CA PRO A 456 -1.81 -48.64 33.86
C PRO A 456 -1.47 -48.38 35.34
N GLU A 457 -0.18 -48.36 35.68
CA GLU A 457 0.27 -47.79 36.95
C GLU A 457 0.13 -46.27 36.87
N GLU A 458 -1.08 -45.79 37.17
CA GLU A 458 -1.30 -44.41 37.62
C GLU A 458 -0.40 -44.17 38.84
N MET A 459 0.36 -43.06 38.85
CA MET A 459 1.04 -42.60 40.07
C MET A 459 0.00 -42.38 41.16
N GLN A 460 -0.17 -43.35 42.06
CA GLN A 460 -1.08 -43.19 43.17
C GLN A 460 -0.54 -42.08 44.08
N PRO A 461 -1.34 -41.05 44.40
CA PRO A 461 -0.94 -40.04 45.36
C PRO A 461 -0.62 -40.75 46.69
N LEU A 462 0.46 -40.34 47.36
CA LEU A 462 0.77 -40.77 48.73
C LEU A 462 -0.47 -40.54 49.61
N ARG A 463 -1.26 -41.59 49.84
CA ARG A 463 -2.41 -41.63 50.74
C ARG A 463 -2.01 -42.50 51.93
N GLY A 464 -1.77 -41.83 53.04
CA GLY A 464 -1.54 -42.45 54.35
C GLY A 464 -2.31 -41.67 55.40
N GLU A 465 -2.66 -42.33 56.51
CA GLU A 465 -3.46 -41.77 57.60
C GLU A 465 -2.88 -40.46 58.17
N VAL A 466 -3.79 -39.57 58.55
CA VAL A 466 -3.49 -38.22 59.04
C VAL A 466 -2.89 -38.33 60.45
N THR A 467 -1.59 -38.10 60.58
CA THR A 467 -0.97 -37.90 61.90
C THR A 467 -1.27 -36.50 62.43
N PRO A 468 -1.52 -36.32 63.75
CA PRO A 468 -1.84 -35.02 64.33
C PRO A 468 -0.71 -34.01 64.11
N ARG A 469 -1.05 -32.73 63.88
CA ARG A 469 -0.08 -31.63 63.77
C ARG A 469 0.83 -31.60 65.02
N PRO A 470 2.16 -31.74 64.88
CA PRO A 470 3.09 -31.53 65.99
C PRO A 470 2.99 -30.08 66.48
N LYS A 471 3.07 -29.85 67.79
CA LYS A 471 2.93 -28.53 68.48
C LYS A 471 3.98 -27.44 68.09
N GLY A 472 4.74 -27.61 67.00
CA GLY A 472 5.77 -26.67 66.53
C GLY A 472 5.80 -26.41 65.02
N SER A 473 4.80 -26.88 64.25
CA SER A 473 4.76 -26.64 62.79
C SER A 473 4.25 -25.24 62.43
N PRO A 474 4.85 -24.53 61.44
CA PRO A 474 4.34 -23.25 60.95
C PRO A 474 2.89 -23.34 60.43
N GLY A 475 2.09 -22.28 60.60
CA GLY A 475 0.66 -22.28 60.23
C GLY A 475 0.34 -22.55 58.75
N TRP A 476 1.31 -22.34 57.85
CA TRP A 476 1.19 -22.63 56.41
C TRP A 476 1.56 -24.09 56.04
N CYS A 477 2.07 -24.90 56.98
CA CYS A 477 2.50 -26.27 56.74
C CYS A 477 1.33 -27.27 56.79
N GLN A 478 1.30 -28.19 55.82
CA GLN A 478 0.28 -29.25 55.72
C GLN A 478 0.87 -30.67 55.80
N CYS A 479 2.19 -30.82 55.85
CA CYS A 479 2.88 -32.12 55.88
C CYS A 479 3.45 -32.51 57.26
N GLY A 480 3.48 -31.58 58.23
CA GLY A 480 4.00 -31.80 59.58
C GLY A 480 5.53 -31.75 59.72
N SER A 481 6.31 -31.71 58.62
CA SER A 481 7.79 -31.74 58.65
C SER A 481 8.48 -30.43 58.26
N CYS A 482 7.75 -29.32 58.11
CA CYS A 482 8.36 -28.03 57.77
C CYS A 482 8.90 -27.29 59.00
N LEU A 483 9.99 -26.54 58.80
CA LEU A 483 10.60 -25.66 59.81
C LEU A 483 10.54 -24.19 59.34
N PRO A 484 10.52 -23.21 60.26
CA PRO A 484 10.59 -21.79 59.90
C PRO A 484 11.93 -21.45 59.22
N SER A 485 11.91 -20.45 58.35
CA SER A 485 13.13 -19.98 57.66
C SER A 485 13.97 -19.08 58.56
N GLN A 486 15.29 -19.22 58.44
CA GLN A 486 16.29 -18.40 59.14
C GLN A 486 16.67 -17.12 58.38
N LEU A 487 16.02 -16.83 57.23
CA LEU A 487 16.31 -15.64 56.44
C LEU A 487 15.71 -14.34 57.04
N PRO A 488 16.25 -13.17 56.65
CA PRO A 488 15.66 -11.87 57.01
C PRO A 488 14.20 -11.77 56.59
N GLU A 489 13.42 -11.02 57.37
CA GLU A 489 11.96 -10.94 57.25
C GLU A 489 11.47 -10.58 55.83
N ARG A 490 12.16 -9.68 55.13
CA ARG A 490 11.85 -9.29 53.74
C ARG A 490 11.94 -10.44 52.73
N ARG A 491 12.72 -11.49 53.00
CA ARG A 491 12.94 -12.64 52.10
C ARG A 491 12.41 -13.97 52.65
N ARG A 492 11.91 -13.97 53.89
CA ARG A 492 11.37 -15.16 54.58
C ARG A 492 10.20 -15.79 53.81
N CYS A 493 9.29 -14.97 53.31
CA CYS A 493 8.09 -15.39 52.58
C CYS A 493 8.37 -16.28 51.35
N LEU A 494 9.54 -16.15 50.71
CA LEU A 494 9.97 -17.00 49.59
C LEU A 494 10.23 -18.44 50.03
N GLU A 495 10.66 -18.64 51.27
CA GLU A 495 10.99 -19.95 51.82
C GLU A 495 9.79 -20.64 52.50
N GLU A 496 8.67 -19.94 52.66
CA GLU A 496 7.42 -20.44 53.25
C GLU A 496 6.61 -21.25 52.24
N LEU A 497 7.08 -22.47 51.96
CA LEU A 497 6.48 -23.40 51.02
C LEU A 497 6.43 -24.82 51.60
N CYS A 498 5.28 -25.47 51.49
CA CYS A 498 5.04 -26.86 51.84
C CYS A 498 5.01 -27.75 50.59
N CYS A 499 5.23 -29.05 50.74
CA CYS A 499 5.25 -30.00 49.62
C CYS A 499 3.85 -30.36 49.07
N ARG A 500 2.78 -29.93 49.76
CA ARG A 500 1.38 -30.22 49.43
C ARG A 500 0.47 -29.07 49.84
N ARG A 501 -0.71 -28.97 49.24
CA ARG A 501 -1.74 -27.98 49.62
C ARG A 501 -2.74 -28.51 50.64
N LYS A 502 -3.09 -29.79 50.57
CA LYS A 502 -3.99 -30.45 51.54
C LYS A 502 -3.19 -31.25 52.57
N PRO A 503 -3.68 -31.40 53.82
CA PRO A 503 -3.02 -32.23 54.84
C PRO A 503 -2.74 -33.67 54.37
N GLY A 504 -1.60 -34.23 54.82
CA GLY A 504 -1.27 -35.66 54.64
C GLY A 504 0.24 -35.91 54.47
N PRO A 505 0.66 -37.07 53.92
CA PRO A 505 2.05 -37.54 54.03
C PRO A 505 3.05 -36.64 53.30
N CYS A 506 4.18 -36.37 53.96
CA CYS A 506 5.26 -35.55 53.43
C CYS A 506 6.01 -36.27 52.32
N ILE A 507 6.40 -35.56 51.25
CA ILE A 507 7.22 -36.10 50.15
C ILE A 507 8.55 -36.70 50.63
N THR A 508 9.10 -36.20 51.74
CA THR A 508 10.37 -36.69 52.31
C THR A 508 10.28 -38.10 52.89
N THR A 509 9.06 -38.61 53.12
CA THR A 509 8.82 -39.99 53.57
C THR A 509 8.90 -41.01 52.43
N SER A 510 8.93 -40.55 51.18
CA SER A 510 9.04 -41.42 50.00
C SER A 510 10.43 -42.06 49.91
N GLU A 511 10.45 -43.36 49.63
CA GLU A 511 11.66 -44.14 49.30
C GLU A 511 12.52 -43.47 48.21
N LEU A 512 11.86 -42.94 47.18
CA LEU A 512 12.53 -42.28 46.05
C LEU A 512 13.26 -41.01 46.48
N PHE A 513 12.74 -40.25 47.45
CA PHE A 513 13.43 -39.08 47.98
C PHE A 513 14.74 -39.50 48.65
N ARG A 514 14.76 -40.59 49.41
CA ARG A 514 15.98 -41.11 50.02
C ARG A 514 16.99 -41.58 48.97
N LYS A 515 16.54 -42.34 47.96
CA LYS A 515 17.40 -42.93 46.92
C LYS A 515 17.97 -41.88 45.94
N LEU A 516 17.16 -40.91 45.52
CA LEU A 516 17.54 -39.91 44.50
C LEU A 516 18.14 -38.63 45.08
N VAL A 517 17.67 -38.17 46.23
CA VAL A 517 18.01 -36.83 46.75
C VAL A 517 18.98 -36.87 47.94
N LEU A 518 18.90 -37.90 48.79
CA LEU A 518 19.75 -38.01 50.00
C LEU A 518 20.89 -39.02 49.87
N SER A 519 20.89 -39.89 48.85
CA SER A 519 21.93 -40.91 48.67
C SER A 519 23.28 -40.27 48.37
N ARG A 520 24.19 -40.31 49.35
CA ARG A 520 25.55 -39.77 49.20
C ARG A 520 26.29 -40.41 48.03
N GLN A 521 26.15 -41.72 47.85
CA GLN A 521 26.79 -42.47 46.74
C GLN A 521 26.29 -41.99 45.37
N ALA A 522 24.98 -41.79 45.21
CA ALA A 522 24.42 -41.30 43.96
C ALA A 522 24.88 -39.86 43.65
N LEU A 523 24.90 -38.99 44.66
CA LEU A 523 25.35 -37.61 44.51
C LEU A 523 26.85 -37.51 44.23
N GLN A 524 27.68 -38.35 44.87
CA GLN A 524 29.11 -38.43 44.58
C GLN A 524 29.35 -38.91 43.14
N LEU A 525 28.61 -39.92 42.68
CA LEU A 525 28.68 -40.38 41.30
C LEU A 525 28.32 -39.26 40.29
N LEU A 526 27.26 -38.50 40.57
CA LEU A 526 26.86 -37.35 39.73
C LEU A 526 27.92 -36.25 39.72
N LEU A 527 28.56 -35.97 40.85
CA LEU A 527 29.65 -35.01 40.93
C LEU A 527 30.89 -35.50 40.16
N LEU A 528 31.26 -36.78 40.29
CA LEU A 528 32.37 -37.38 39.55
C LEU A 528 32.07 -37.47 38.04
N TYR A 529 30.80 -37.61 37.65
CA TYR A 529 30.42 -37.54 36.23
C TYR A 529 30.66 -36.14 35.64
N GLN A 530 30.47 -35.07 36.44
CA GLN A 530 30.74 -33.70 36.03
C GLN A 530 32.24 -33.36 36.12
N GLU A 531 32.90 -33.78 37.20
CA GLU A 531 34.30 -33.52 37.52
C GLU A 531 34.97 -34.81 38.04
N PRO A 532 35.52 -35.66 37.14
CA PRO A 532 36.06 -36.97 37.51
C PRO A 532 37.23 -36.96 38.50
N LEU A 533 37.93 -35.84 38.62
CA LEU A 533 39.11 -35.66 39.47
C LEU A 533 38.80 -34.90 40.77
N LEU A 534 37.51 -34.73 41.12
CA LEU A 534 37.11 -34.01 42.32
C LEU A 534 37.58 -34.73 43.59
N ALA A 535 38.35 -34.03 44.44
CA ALA A 535 38.83 -34.57 45.71
C ALA A 535 37.67 -34.74 46.71
N LEU A 536 37.25 -35.98 46.96
CA LEU A 536 36.15 -36.31 47.88
C LEU A 536 36.59 -36.32 49.35
N GLN A 537 37.01 -35.18 49.89
CA GLN A 537 37.24 -35.02 51.34
C GLN A 537 35.90 -34.78 52.07
N THR A 538 35.69 -35.45 53.21
CA THR A 538 34.37 -35.67 53.85
C THR A 538 33.65 -34.42 54.34
N GLU A 539 34.35 -33.33 54.66
CA GLU A 539 33.75 -32.10 55.22
C GLU A 539 33.61 -30.96 54.20
N ALA A 540 34.62 -30.74 53.34
CA ALA A 540 34.60 -29.68 52.33
C ALA A 540 33.59 -29.96 51.18
N THR A 541 33.25 -31.23 50.94
CA THR A 541 32.34 -31.63 49.84
C THR A 541 30.86 -31.57 50.18
N ASN A 542 30.48 -31.38 51.44
CA ASN A 542 29.07 -31.32 51.85
C ASN A 542 28.30 -30.17 51.18
N HIS A 543 28.98 -29.05 50.91
CA HIS A 543 28.39 -27.95 50.15
C HIS A 543 28.01 -28.38 48.72
N LEU A 544 28.92 -29.06 48.01
CA LEU A 544 28.70 -29.53 46.64
C LEU A 544 27.60 -30.60 46.59
N LEU A 545 27.65 -31.58 47.50
CA LEU A 545 26.63 -32.62 47.62
C LEU A 545 25.24 -32.03 47.88
N ARG A 546 25.15 -31.02 48.75
CA ARG A 546 23.89 -30.31 49.04
C ARG A 546 23.33 -29.57 47.82
N HIS A 547 24.19 -28.87 47.06
CA HIS A 547 23.75 -28.19 45.83
C HIS A 547 23.34 -29.19 44.75
N CYS A 548 24.05 -30.32 44.64
CA CYS A 548 23.67 -31.43 43.77
C CYS A 548 22.32 -32.04 44.18
N ALA A 549 22.07 -32.24 45.48
CA ALA A 549 20.79 -32.71 46.01
C ALA A 549 19.64 -31.76 45.68
N TYR A 550 19.85 -30.43 45.76
CA TYR A 550 18.84 -29.46 45.34
C TYR A 550 18.51 -29.61 43.84
N ARG A 551 19.52 -29.74 42.98
CA ARG A 551 19.34 -29.94 41.53
C ARG A 551 18.66 -31.27 41.20
N CYS A 552 18.98 -32.34 41.93
CA CYS A 552 18.33 -33.64 41.77
C CYS A 552 16.83 -33.55 42.10
N TYR A 553 16.47 -32.87 43.19
CA TYR A 553 15.07 -32.64 43.54
C TYR A 553 14.34 -31.80 42.49
N THR A 554 14.94 -30.70 42.01
CA THR A 554 14.29 -29.83 41.03
C THR A 554 14.12 -30.52 39.69
N THR A 555 15.13 -31.27 39.22
CA THR A 555 15.03 -32.09 38.00
C THR A 555 13.92 -33.15 38.15
N TRP A 556 13.86 -33.83 39.30
CA TRP A 556 12.85 -34.86 39.55
C TRP A 556 11.41 -34.33 39.51
N ARG A 557 11.16 -33.12 40.01
CA ARG A 557 9.79 -32.56 40.13
C ARG A 557 9.39 -31.65 38.97
N PHE A 558 10.34 -30.95 38.36
CA PHE A 558 10.09 -29.90 37.38
C PHE A 558 10.52 -30.28 35.95
N GLY A 559 11.36 -31.31 35.80
CA GLY A 559 11.76 -31.86 34.50
C GLY A 559 12.76 -30.98 33.78
N SER A 560 12.28 -30.05 32.94
CA SER A 560 13.13 -29.22 32.09
C SER A 560 14.04 -28.31 32.91
N ARG A 561 15.27 -28.09 32.40
CA ARG A 561 16.29 -27.28 33.08
C ARG A 561 15.82 -25.84 33.32
N ASP A 562 15.15 -25.24 32.33
CA ASP A 562 14.67 -23.85 32.40
C ASP A 562 13.65 -23.62 33.53
N ILE A 563 12.83 -24.64 33.83
CA ILE A 563 11.88 -24.59 34.95
C ILE A 563 12.61 -24.94 36.27
N ALA A 564 13.50 -25.94 36.23
CA ALA A 564 14.24 -26.41 37.40
C ALA A 564 15.18 -25.35 38.00
N ASP A 565 15.77 -24.47 37.18
CA ASP A 565 16.69 -23.43 37.63
C ASP A 565 15.99 -22.32 38.45
N PHE A 566 14.69 -22.09 38.22
CA PHE A 566 13.85 -21.15 38.98
C PHE A 566 12.91 -21.83 40.00
N ALA A 567 13.09 -23.13 40.24
CA ALA A 567 12.24 -23.91 41.13
C ALA A 567 12.54 -23.67 42.61
N ILE A 568 11.49 -23.59 43.42
CA ILE A 568 11.60 -23.42 44.88
C ILE A 568 11.27 -24.72 45.60
N LEU A 569 12.24 -25.20 46.38
CA LEU A 569 12.06 -26.39 47.22
C LEU A 569 11.16 -26.07 48.42
N PRO A 570 10.29 -27.00 48.84
CA PRO A 570 9.54 -26.87 50.08
C PRO A 570 10.46 -26.98 51.30
N SER A 571 10.06 -26.36 52.42
CA SER A 571 10.85 -26.29 53.65
C SER A 571 11.24 -27.65 54.19
N CYS A 572 10.32 -28.63 54.21
CA CYS A 572 10.58 -30.00 54.65
C CYS A 572 11.73 -30.67 53.89
N CYS A 573 11.74 -30.57 52.55
CA CYS A 573 12.82 -31.13 51.72
C CYS A 573 14.14 -30.38 51.95
N ARG A 574 14.08 -29.05 51.93
CA ARG A 574 15.27 -28.20 52.09
C ARG A 574 15.98 -28.47 53.42
N TRP A 575 15.23 -28.54 54.52
CA TRP A 575 15.80 -28.81 55.84
C TRP A 575 16.28 -30.25 55.98
N GLN A 576 15.60 -31.23 55.39
CA GLN A 576 16.06 -32.61 55.39
C GLN A 576 17.41 -32.75 54.67
N ILE A 577 17.57 -32.12 53.49
CA ILE A 577 18.85 -32.10 52.76
C ILE A 577 19.94 -31.38 53.58
N ARG A 578 19.61 -30.27 54.25
CA ARG A 578 20.56 -29.53 55.11
C ARG A 578 20.96 -30.30 56.37
N ARG A 579 20.13 -31.22 56.87
CA ARG A 579 20.47 -32.10 58.00
C ARG A 579 21.42 -33.21 57.56
N GLU A 580 21.20 -33.78 56.38
CA GLU A 580 22.06 -34.82 55.81
C GLU A 580 23.43 -34.26 55.38
N PHE A 581 23.44 -33.06 54.81
CA PHE A 581 24.64 -32.36 54.35
C PHE A 581 24.77 -30.99 55.04
N PRO A 582 25.20 -30.97 56.32
CA PRO A 582 25.24 -29.76 57.12
C PRO A 582 26.37 -28.81 56.70
N LYS A 583 26.21 -27.53 57.07
CA LYS A 583 27.25 -26.50 56.97
C LYS A 583 27.85 -26.26 58.35
N THR A 584 29.18 -26.33 58.47
CA THR A 584 29.91 -26.14 59.74
C THR A 584 30.03 -24.67 60.14
N GLU A 585 30.15 -23.75 59.17
CA GLU A 585 30.31 -22.31 59.43
C GLU A 585 29.33 -21.40 58.66
N GLY A 586 28.68 -20.48 59.37
CA GLY A 586 27.79 -19.44 58.84
C GLY A 586 26.37 -19.90 58.45
N GLN A 587 25.50 -18.93 58.13
CA GLN A 587 24.10 -19.22 57.79
C GLN A 587 23.94 -19.81 56.36
N TYR A 588 22.82 -20.52 56.15
CA TYR A 588 22.44 -21.01 54.83
C TYR A 588 21.87 -19.88 53.97
N SER A 589 22.38 -19.72 52.74
CA SER A 589 21.74 -18.82 51.78
C SER A 589 20.47 -19.44 51.22
N GLY A 590 19.46 -18.59 50.97
CA GLY A 590 18.24 -18.96 50.24
C GLY A 590 18.47 -19.06 48.73
N PHE A 591 17.37 -19.12 47.99
CA PHE A 591 17.38 -19.08 46.52
C PHE A 591 18.11 -17.83 45.99
N LYS A 592 18.96 -18.03 44.98
CA LYS A 592 19.62 -16.96 44.23
C LYS A 592 19.23 -17.13 42.77
N SER A 593 18.93 -16.01 42.10
CA SER A 593 18.72 -16.01 40.64
C SER A 593 19.99 -16.55 39.96
N PRO A 594 19.88 -17.47 38.99
CA PRO A 594 21.04 -18.03 38.30
C PRO A 594 21.70 -17.04 37.34
N TYR A 595 20.93 -16.07 36.82
CA TYR A 595 21.37 -14.98 35.95
C TYR A 595 21.24 -13.63 36.66
#